data_AF-A0A6L3XZJ3-F1
#
_entry.id   AF-A0A6L3XZJ3-F1
#
_cell.length_a   1.000
_cell.length_b   1.000
_cell.length_c   1.000
_cell.angle_alpha   90.00
_cell.angle_beta   90.00
_cell.angle_gamma   90.00
#
_symmetry.space_group_name_H-M   'P 1'
#
loop_
_entity.id
_entity.type
_entity.pdbx_description
1 polymer ?
#
loop_
_entity_poly.entity_id
_entity_poly.type
_entity_poly.pdbx_seq_one_letter_code
_entity_poly.pdbx_strand_id
1 'polypeptide(L)' 'SAGNIAELDAIAACVIGGTSLAGGIGSVAGAVMGAFIMASLDNGMSMMDVPTFWQYIVKGAILLLAVWMDSATKRRA' A
#
# COMPACT_ATOMS: atom_id res chain seq x y z
N SER A 1 -16.88 8.93 -6.88
CA SER A 1 -16.70 7.97 -5.77
C SER A 1 -15.31 8.12 -5.18
N ALA A 2 -15.19 8.81 -4.05
CA ALA A 2 -13.92 9.01 -3.33
C ALA A 2 -13.50 7.77 -2.49
N GLY A 3 -14.28 6.68 -2.50
CA GLY A 3 -14.01 5.47 -1.72
C GLY A 3 -13.02 4.49 -2.37
N ASN A 4 -13.08 4.29 -3.69
CA ASN A 4 -12.33 3.22 -4.36
C ASN A 4 -10.80 3.26 -4.20
N ILE A 5 -10.20 4.45 -4.03
CA ILE A 5 -8.75 4.61 -3.90
C ILE A 5 -8.31 4.55 -2.43
N ALA A 6 -9.15 5.04 -1.50
CA ALA A 6 -8.86 4.96 -0.07
C ALA A 6 -8.86 3.51 0.43
N GLU A 7 -9.76 2.67 -0.09
CA GLU A 7 -9.77 1.23 0.16
C GLU A 7 -8.48 0.57 -0.35
N LEU A 8 -8.05 0.96 -1.55
CA LEU A 8 -6.85 0.45 -2.21
C LEU A 8 -5.57 0.82 -1.44
N ASP A 9 -5.46 2.08 -1.01
CA ASP A 9 -4.34 2.57 -0.21
C ASP A 9 -4.30 1.91 1.17
N ALA A 10 -5.47 1.66 1.79
CA ALA A 10 -5.56 0.96 3.07
C ALA A 10 -5.04 -0.48 2.98
N ILE A 11 -5.38 -1.20 1.91
CA ILE A 11 -4.90 -2.57 1.66
C ILE A 11 -3.39 -2.57 1.39
N ALA A 12 -2.89 -1.66 0.55
CA ALA A 12 -1.46 -1.60 0.28
C ALA A 12 -0.65 -1.19 1.51
N ALA A 13 -1.14 -0.23 2.30
CA ALA A 13 -0.52 0.19 3.56
C ALA A 13 -0.39 -0.96 4.57
N CYS A 14 -1.45 -1.75 4.77
CA CYS A 14 -1.38 -2.85 5.73
C CYS A 14 -0.43 -3.97 5.27
N VAL A 15 -0.36 -4.26 3.96
CA VAL A 15 0.54 -5.26 3.38
C VAL A 15 2.01 -4.81 3.40
N ILE A 16 2.28 -3.55 3.04
CA ILE A 16 3.61 -2.94 3.18
C ILE A 16 4.04 -2.97 4.66
N GLY A 17 3.09 -2.73 5.57
CA GLY A 17 3.28 -2.84 7.02
C GLY A 17 3.51 -4.26 7.55
N GLY A 18 3.49 -5.29 6.70
CA GLY A 18 3.75 -6.68 7.06
C GLY A 18 2.52 -7.47 7.52
N THR A 19 1.31 -7.00 7.23
CA THR A 19 0.07 -7.74 7.50
C THR A 19 -0.24 -8.70 6.35
N SER A 20 -0.45 -9.98 6.67
CA SER A 20 -0.81 -11.01 5.70
C SER A 20 -2.25 -10.84 5.20
N LEU A 21 -2.43 -10.84 3.87
CA LEU A 21 -3.76 -10.82 3.25
C LEU A 21 -4.57 -12.10 3.45
N ALA A 22 -3.90 -13.22 3.75
CA ALA A 22 -4.58 -14.51 3.96
C ALA A 22 -4.89 -14.76 5.45
N GLY A 23 -4.59 -13.80 6.32
CA GLY A 23 -4.75 -13.92 7.76
C GLY A 23 -3.64 -14.70 8.45
N GLY A 24 -3.66 -14.68 9.78
CA GLY A 24 -2.75 -15.43 10.66
C GLY A 24 -1.55 -14.65 11.19
N ILE A 25 -1.05 -13.62 10.49
CA ILE A 25 0.19 -12.90 10.85
C ILE A 25 0.07 -11.42 10.46
N GLY A 26 0.31 -10.51 11.41
CA GLY A 26 0.32 -9.06 11.18
C GLY A 26 0.27 -8.26 12.49
N SER A 27 0.75 -7.02 12.48
CA SER A 27 0.70 -6.12 13.65
C SER A 27 0.08 -4.78 13.30
N VAL A 28 -0.72 -4.24 14.23
CA VAL A 28 -1.34 -2.91 14.07
C VAL A 28 -0.27 -1.82 13.93
N ALA A 29 0.81 -1.91 14.69
CA ALA A 29 1.92 -0.96 14.61
C ALA A 29 2.59 -0.96 13.22
N GLY A 30 2.76 -2.14 12.62
CA GLY A 30 3.26 -2.28 11.25
C GLY A 30 2.33 -1.65 10.21
N ALA A 31 1.02 -1.87 10.33
CA ALA A 31 0.04 -1.27 9.44
C ALA A 31 0.00 0.28 9.53
N VAL A 32 0.12 0.84 10.73
CA VAL A 32 0.21 2.30 10.93
C VAL A 32 1.48 2.86 10.27
N MET A 33 2.62 2.18 10.40
CA MET A 33 3.85 2.55 9.69
C MET A 33 3.68 2.47 8.17
N GLY A 34 3.02 1.45 7.64
CA GLY A 34 2.72 1.33 6.21
C GLY A 34 1.77 2.43 5.71
N ALA A 35 0.79 2.82 6.52
CA ALA A 35 -0.11 3.94 6.21
C ALA A 35 0.63 5.28 6.19
N PHE A 36 1.60 5.46 7.09
CA PHE A 36 2.47 6.64 7.11
C PHE A 36 3.32 6.74 5.84
N ILE A 37 3.81 5.61 5.32
CA ILE A 37 4.55 5.56 4.04
C ILE A 37 3.64 5.96 2.88
N MET A 38 2.42 5.41 2.79
CA MET A 38 1.47 5.76 1.74
C MET A 38 1.07 7.25 1.79
N ALA A 39 0.78 7.77 2.98
CA ALA A 39 0.45 9.18 3.16
C ALA A 39 1.62 10.11 2.79
N SER A 40 2.86 9.70 3.08
CA SER A 40 4.07 10.44 2.70
C SER A 40 4.28 10.45 1.20
N LEU A 41 4.02 9.33 0.51
CA LEU A 41 4.09 9.25 -0.95
C LEU A 41 3.04 10.13 -1.61
N ASP A 42 1.80 10.14 -1.10
CA ASP A 42 0.73 10.98 -1.64
C ASP A 42 1.07 12.47 -1.49
N ASN A 43 1.57 12.87 -0.31
CA ASN A 43 2.05 14.24 -0.09
C ASN A 43 3.26 14.58 -0.97
N GLY A 44 4.22 13.66 -1.14
CA GLY A 44 5.39 13.88 -1.98
C GLY A 44 5.04 14.08 -3.46
N MET A 45 4.16 13.24 -4.00
CA MET A 45 3.68 13.37 -5.39
C MET A 45 2.87 14.66 -5.59
N SER A 46 2.06 15.04 -4.60
CA SER A 46 1.29 16.28 -4.62
C SER A 46 2.20 17.52 -4.58
N MET A 47 3.25 17.53 -3.74
CA MET A 47 4.22 18.62 -3.66
C MET A 47 5.06 18.76 -4.94
N MET A 48 5.30 17.67 -5.65
CA MET A 48 5.99 17.65 -6.94
C MET A 48 5.08 18.02 -8.12
N ASP A 49 3.81 18.38 -7.85
CA ASP A 49 2.80 18.74 -8.84
C ASP A 49 2.61 17.62 -9.91
N VAL A 50 2.75 16.37 -9.47
CA VAL A 50 2.63 15.20 -10.36
C VAL A 50 1.18 15.03 -10.77
N PRO A 51 0.88 14.87 -12.08
CA PRO A 51 -0.48 14.69 -12.55
C PRO A 51 -1.16 13.49 -11.88
N THR A 52 -2.44 13.61 -11.53
CA THR A 52 -3.21 12.56 -10.83
C THR A 52 -3.20 11.23 -11.60
N PHE A 53 -3.12 11.29 -12.94
CA PHE A 53 -2.95 10.11 -13.78
C PHE A 53 -1.72 9.27 -13.40
N TRP A 54 -0.57 9.91 -13.17
CA TRP A 54 0.65 9.23 -12.75
C TRP A 54 0.55 8.73 -11.31
N GLN A 55 -0.12 9.46 -10.42
CA GLN A 55 -0.37 9.00 -9.05
C GLN A 55 -1.14 7.68 -9.04
N TYR A 56 -2.14 7.51 -9.91
CA TYR A 56 -2.87 6.24 -10.03
C TYR A 56 -2.00 5.09 -10.53
N ILE A 57 -1.15 5.34 -11.53
CA ILE A 57 -0.23 4.31 -12.03
C ILE A 57 0.74 3.89 -10.92
N VAL A 58 1.29 4.85 -10.18
CA VAL A 58 2.23 4.60 -9.08
C VAL A 58 1.54 3.83 -7.95
N LYS A 59 0.36 4.25 -7.49
CA LYS A 59 -0.39 3.54 -6.45
C LYS A 59 -0.74 2.10 -6.86
N GLY A 60 -1.16 1.90 -8.11
CA GLY A 60 -1.41 0.56 -8.66
C GLY A 60 -0.16 -0.32 -8.72
N ALA A 61 0.98 0.25 -9.12
CA ALA A 61 2.26 -0.45 -9.14
C ALA A 61 2.73 -0.83 -7.73
N ILE A 62 2.61 0.08 -6.76
CA ILE A 62 2.95 -0.19 -5.35
C ILE A 62 2.09 -1.34 -4.82
N LEU A 63 0.78 -1.35 -5.09
CA LEU A 63 -0.09 -2.42 -4.62
C LEU A 63 0.24 -3.77 -5.27
N LEU A 64 0.52 -3.79 -6.57
CA LEU A 64 0.98 -5.01 -7.26
C LEU A 64 2.26 -5.57 -6.63
N LEU A 65 3.22 -4.70 -6.32
CA LEU A 65 4.47 -5.09 -5.64
C LEU A 65 4.20 -5.60 -4.22
N ALA A 66 3.36 -4.90 -3.46
CA ALA A 66 2.98 -5.29 -2.10
C ALA A 66 2.33 -6.68 -2.08
N VAL A 67 1.35 -6.92 -2.97
CA VAL A 67 0.68 -8.23 -3.11
C VAL A 67 1.64 -9.31 -3.61
N TRP A 68 2.52 -8.98 -4.56
CA TRP A 68 3.52 -9.94 -5.04
C TRP A 68 4.47 -10.36 -3.93
N MET A 69 4.93 -9.42 -3.10
CA MET A 69 5.76 -9.70 -1.93
C MET A 69 5.02 -10.51 -0.87
N ASP A 70 3.75 -10.21 -0.58
CA ASP A 70 2.91 -10.99 0.33
C ASP A 70 2.78 -12.44 -0.16
N SER A 71 2.51 -12.62 -1.46
CA SER A 71 2.37 -13.93 -2.09
C SER A 71 3.68 -14.71 -2.15
N ALA A 72 4.80 -14.03 -2.45
CA ALA A 72 6.12 -14.64 -2.49
C ALA A 72 6.63 -15.05 -1.10
N THR A 73 6.33 -14.25 -0.06
CA THR A 73 6.66 -14.57 1.33
C THR A 73 5.91 -15.82 1.80
N LYS A 74 4.64 -15.98 1.42
CA LYS A 74 3.85 -17.20 1.70
C LYS A 74 4.41 -18.46 1.06
N ARG A 75 5.07 -18.38 -0.10
CA ARG A 75 5.68 -19.56 -0.74
C ARG A 75 6.91 -20.10 0.01
N ARG A 76 7.43 -19.36 1.00
CA ARG A 76 8.60 -19.75 1.79
C ARG A 76 8.24 -20.24 3.21
N ALA A 77 6.98 -20.21 3.61
CA ALA A 77 6.47 -20.76 4.87
C ALA A 77 5.66 -22.03 4.59
#